data_AF-A0A848DCA6-F1
#
_entry.id   AF-A0A848DCA6-F1
#
_cell.length_a   1.000
_cell.length_b   1.000
_cell.length_c   1.000
_cell.angle_alpha   90.00
_cell.angle_beta   90.00
_cell.angle_gamma   90.00
#
_symmetry.space_group_name_H-M   'P 1'
#
loop_
_entity.id
_entity.type
_entity.pdbx_description
1 polymer ?
#
loop_
_entity_poly.entity_id
_entity_poly.type
_entity_poly.pdbx_seq_one_letter_code
_entity_poly.pdbx_strand_id
1 'polypeptide(L)' 'MSTTTQTKSTVDQERDLLVRCVEDAYESIRLLPGLDANGPAIVWFAEHMWEAYHRERGD' A
#
# COMPACT_ATOMS: atom_id res chain seq x y z
N MET A 1 32.04 1.61 13.65
CA MET A 1 30.96 1.48 12.64
C MET A 1 29.75 2.19 13.20
N SER A 2 29.55 3.45 12.85
CA SER A 2 28.42 4.24 13.33
C SER A 2 27.22 3.98 12.41
N THR A 3 26.25 3.20 12.88
CA THR A 3 24.97 3.03 12.21
C THR A 3 24.13 4.27 12.48
N THR A 4 24.17 5.23 11.56
CA THR A 4 23.27 6.39 11.60
C THR A 4 21.89 5.90 11.19
N THR A 5 20.99 5.75 12.16
CA THR A 5 19.56 5.51 11.89
C THR A 5 19.01 6.74 11.18
N GLN A 6 18.86 6.67 9.87
CA GLN A 6 18.24 7.72 9.08
C GLN A 6 16.73 7.68 9.32
N THR A 7 16.21 8.66 10.07
CA THR A 7 14.76 8.85 10.23
C THR A 7 14.16 9.12 8.86
N LYS A 8 13.33 8.19 8.35
CA LYS A 8 12.61 8.37 7.07
C LYS A 8 11.70 9.60 7.17
N SER A 9 11.69 10.42 6.12
CA SER A 9 10.76 11.54 6.03
C SER A 9 9.31 11.03 6.03
N THR A 10 8.35 11.87 6.44
CA THR A 10 6.92 11.52 6.37
C THR A 10 6.51 11.12 4.95
N VAL A 11 7.04 11.81 3.93
CA VAL A 11 6.79 11.49 2.51
C VAL A 11 7.31 10.10 2.14
N ASP A 12 8.49 9.71 2.64
CA ASP A 12 9.02 8.36 2.38
C ASP A 12 8.16 7.29 3.05
N GLN A 13 7.68 7.56 4.26
CA GLN A 13 6.78 6.64 4.97
C GLN A 13 5.45 6.49 4.23
N GLU A 14 4.91 7.59 3.73
CA GLU A 14 3.66 7.63 2.99
C GLU A 14 3.77 6.90 1.64
N ARG A 15 4.86 7.13 0.91
CA ARG A 15 5.16 6.40 -0.32
C ARG A 15 5.27 4.90 -0.06
N ASP A 16 5.97 4.50 1.00
CA ASP A 16 6.14 3.08 1.32
C ASP A 16 4.80 2.43 1.70
N LEU A 17 3.89 3.17 2.35
CA LEU A 17 2.54 2.70 2.64
C LEU A 17 1.73 2.48 1.34
N LEU A 18 1.77 3.44 0.42
CA LEU A 18 1.10 3.32 -0.89
C LEU A 18 1.60 2.11 -1.68
N VAL A 19 2.92 1.88 -1.71
CA VAL A 19 3.51 0.70 -2.38
C VAL A 19 2.97 -0.59 -1.78
N ARG A 20 2.92 -0.70 -0.45
CA ARG A 20 2.37 -1.88 0.23
C ARG A 20 0.90 -2.09 -0.10
N CYS A 21 0.09 -1.03 -0.11
CA CYS A 21 -1.33 -1.15 -0.46
C CYS A 21 -1.52 -1.67 -1.89
N VAL A 22 -0.66 -1.26 -2.84
CA VAL A 22 -0.69 -1.78 -4.21
C VAL A 22 -0.26 -3.25 -4.26
N GLU A 23 0.81 -3.62 -3.55
CA GLU A 23 1.28 -5.01 -3.47
C GLU A 23 0.21 -5.93 -2.87
N ASP A 24 -0.39 -5.54 -1.74
CA ASP A 24 -1.45 -6.30 -1.09
C ASP A 24 -2.70 -6.42 -1.99
N ALA A 25 -3.00 -5.36 -2.77
CA ALA A 25 -4.13 -5.35 -3.70
C ALA A 25 -3.90 -6.34 -4.84
N TYR A 26 -2.69 -6.32 -5.42
CA TYR A 26 -2.29 -7.24 -6.48
C TYR A 26 -2.40 -8.69 -6.00
N GLU A 27 -1.82 -9.00 -4.83
CA GLU A 27 -1.80 -10.34 -4.25
C GLU A 27 -3.19 -10.86 -3.93
N SER A 28 -4.10 -9.99 -3.52
CA SER A 28 -5.50 -10.36 -3.27
C SER A 28 -6.27 -10.59 -4.57
N ILE A 29 -6.11 -9.70 -5.56
CA ILE A 29 -6.87 -9.75 -6.82
C ILE A 29 -6.41 -10.93 -7.69
N ARG A 30 -5.11 -11.24 -7.75
CA ARG A 30 -4.58 -12.33 -8.59
C ARG A 30 -5.14 -13.72 -8.22
N LEU A 31 -5.75 -13.84 -7.04
CA LEU A 31 -6.41 -15.06 -6.56
C LEU A 31 -7.88 -15.15 -7.00
N LEU A 32 -8.47 -14.08 -7.55
CA LEU A 32 -9.86 -14.01 -7.94
C LEU A 32 -10.04 -14.39 -9.43
N PRO A 33 -10.79 -15.48 -9.74
CA PRO A 33 -11.01 -15.89 -11.12
C PRO A 33 -11.77 -14.81 -11.92
N GLY A 34 -11.28 -14.53 -13.13
CA GLY A 34 -11.93 -13.59 -14.06
C GLY A 34 -11.64 -12.11 -13.78
N LEU A 35 -10.76 -11.80 -12.83
CA LEU A 35 -10.33 -10.43 -12.56
C LEU A 35 -8.86 -10.23 -13.00
N ASP A 36 -8.60 -9.14 -13.72
CA ASP A 36 -7.25 -8.75 -14.11
C ASP A 36 -6.55 -8.02 -12.95
N ALA A 37 -5.49 -8.64 -12.42
CA ALA A 37 -4.70 -8.09 -11.31
C ALA A 37 -3.92 -6.82 -11.68
N ASN A 38 -3.74 -6.52 -12.97
CA ASN A 38 -3.16 -5.27 -13.44
C ASN A 38 -4.22 -4.29 -13.97
N GLY A 39 -5.50 -4.65 -13.86
CA GLY A 39 -6.63 -3.83 -14.32
C GLY A 39 -7.03 -2.76 -13.31
N PRO A 40 -8.07 -1.96 -13.61
CA PRO A 40 -8.50 -0.84 -12.76
C PRO A 40 -8.87 -1.21 -11.31
N ALA A 41 -9.23 -2.47 -11.07
CA ALA A 41 -9.58 -2.98 -9.74
C ALA A 41 -8.44 -2.86 -8.73
N ILE A 42 -7.17 -2.95 -9.16
CA ILE A 42 -6.02 -2.81 -8.26
C ILE A 42 -5.93 -1.42 -7.66
N VAL A 43 -6.22 -0.38 -8.45
CA VAL A 43 -6.16 1.01 -8.00
C VAL A 43 -7.26 1.26 -6.97
N TRP A 44 -8.49 0.84 -7.29
CA TRP A 44 -9.63 0.96 -6.38
C TRP A 44 -9.36 0.24 -5.05
N PHE A 45 -8.83 -0.98 -5.08
CA PHE A 45 -8.63 -1.75 -3.87
C PHE A 45 -7.45 -1.26 -3.02
N ALA A 46 -6.35 -0.85 -3.67
CA ALA A 46 -5.21 -0.23 -2.99
C ALA A 46 -5.61 1.07 -2.28
N GLU A 47 -6.45 1.91 -2.90
CA GLU A 47 -6.99 3.13 -2.30
C GLU A 47 -7.82 2.81 -1.04
N HIS A 48 -8.71 1.80 -1.09
CA HIS A 48 -9.52 1.41 0.07
C HIS A 48 -8.67 0.88 1.24
N MET A 49 -7.58 0.17 0.94
CA MET A 49 -6.64 -0.27 1.98
C MET A 49 -5.88 0.89 2.58
N TRP A 50 -5.42 1.83 1.75
CA TRP A 50 -4.76 3.04 2.18
C TRP A 50 -5.63 3.88 3.11
N GLU A 51 -6.90 4.07 2.77
CA GLU A 51 -7.89 4.74 3.62
C GLU A 51 -8.16 3.98 4.93
N ALA A 52 -8.20 2.65 4.88
CA ALA A 52 -8.35 1.82 6.08
C ALA A 52 -7.15 1.99 7.03
N TYR A 53 -5.93 2.01 6.50
CA TYR A 53 -4.71 2.24 7.30
C TYR A 53 -4.71 3.61 7.99
N HIS A 54 -5.20 4.66 7.34
CA HIS A 54 -5.31 5.99 7.94
C HIS A 54 -6.37 6.02 9.05
N ARG A 55 -7.53 5.40 8.81
CA ARG A 55 -8.59 5.27 9.83
C ARG A 55 -8.12 4.53 11.08
N GLU A 56 -7.32 3.48 10.94
CA GLU A 56 -6.75 2.75 12.07
C GLU A 56 -5.71 3.56 12.85
N ARG A 57 -4.96 4.44 12.16
CA ARG A 57 -3.99 5.36 12.77
C ARG A 57 -4.61 6.59 13.42
N GLY A 58 -5.85 6.93 13.04
CA GLY A 58 -6.54 8.12 13.51
C GLY A 58 -6.04 9.42 12.87
N ASP A 59 -5.48 9.33 11.65
CA ASP A 59 -5.16 10.48 10.79
C ASP A 59 -6.41 11.06 10.10
#